data_AF-A0A821M468-F1
#
_entry.id   AF-A0A821M468-F1
#
_cell.length_a   1.000
_cell.length_b   1.000
_cell.length_c   1.000
_cell.angle_alpha   90.00
_cell.angle_beta   90.00
_cell.angle_gamma   90.00
#
_symmetry.space_group_name_H-M   'P 1'
#
loop_
_entity.id
_entity.type
_entity.pdbx_description
1 polymer ?
#
loop_
_entity_poly.entity_id
_entity_poly.type
_entity_poly.pdbx_seq_one_letter_code
_entity_poly.pdbx_strand_id
1 'polypeptide(L)'
;IIIFRLISWFIIRTYFIADEYWQTFEIAHLLAFGYGYKTWEWKSNIPIRSYLYPFIILLIYRFLTLFHLDTVSILVNSVTLFQTLLVIIGDLVYLKFLQGHKLIFLILLCRFTCWYTMYSSPRLIINNLEEILFICSLATAKK
;
A
#
# COMPACT_ATOMS: atom_id res chain seq x y z
N ILE A 1 -3.72 -16.97 2.04
CA ILE A 1 -3.40 -15.52 2.21
C ILE A 1 -2.59 -15.00 1.04
N ILE A 2 -1.35 -15.48 0.83
CA ILE A 2 -0.45 -14.98 -0.23
C ILE A 2 -1.11 -15.03 -1.61
N ILE A 3 -1.50 -16.23 -2.08
CA ILE A 3 -2.14 -16.41 -3.39
C ILE A 3 -3.40 -15.56 -3.51
N PHE A 4 -4.23 -15.53 -2.48
CA PHE A 4 -5.46 -14.74 -2.45
C PHE A 4 -5.19 -13.25 -2.66
N ARG A 5 -4.22 -12.66 -1.95
CA ARG A 5 -3.86 -11.24 -2.08
C ARG A 5 -3.22 -10.93 -3.43
N LEU A 6 -2.40 -11.83 -3.98
CA LEU A 6 -1.85 -11.69 -5.32
C LEU A 6 -2.95 -11.73 -6.40
N ILE A 7 -3.96 -12.58 -6.23
CA ILE A 7 -5.13 -12.60 -7.11
C ILE A 7 -5.92 -11.28 -6.98
N SER A 8 -6.15 -10.78 -5.76
CA SER A 8 -6.81 -9.48 -5.56
C SER A 8 -6.07 -8.35 -6.28
N TRP A 9 -4.75 -8.26 -6.11
CA TRP A 9 -3.91 -7.30 -6.82
C TRP A 9 -4.01 -7.46 -8.35
N PHE A 10 -3.99 -8.69 -8.85
CA PHE A 10 -4.04 -8.94 -10.28
C PHE A 10 -5.37 -8.51 -10.91
N ILE A 11 -6.48 -8.73 -10.21
CA ILE A 11 -7.84 -8.39 -10.66
C ILE A 11 -8.09 -6.88 -10.57
N ILE A 12 -7.56 -6.20 -9.54
CA ILE A 12 -7.84 -4.79 -9.27
C ILE A 12 -6.93 -3.91 -10.13
N ARG A 13 -7.49 -3.47 -11.27
CA ARG A 13 -6.84 -2.55 -12.22
C ARG A 13 -7.53 -1.19 -12.35
N THR A 14 -8.58 -0.98 -11.58
CA THR A 14 -9.40 0.24 -11.62
C THR A 14 -8.84 1.30 -10.67
N TYR A 15 -9.40 2.51 -10.76
CA TYR A 15 -9.18 3.60 -9.81
C TYR A 15 -10.27 3.62 -8.72
N PHE A 16 -9.93 4.08 -7.52
CA PHE A 16 -10.90 4.26 -6.43
C PHE A 16 -11.10 5.70 -5.96
N ILE A 17 -10.08 6.32 -5.35
CA ILE A 17 -10.19 7.64 -4.70
C ILE A 17 -9.01 8.51 -5.11
N ALA A 18 -9.25 9.82 -5.21
CA ALA A 18 -8.27 10.82 -5.64
C ALA A 18 -6.95 10.73 -4.88
N ASP A 19 -7.02 10.43 -3.58
CA ASP A 19 -5.84 10.29 -2.73
C ASP A 19 -4.87 9.21 -3.19
N GLU A 20 -5.35 8.13 -3.82
CA GLU A 20 -4.50 7.09 -4.39
C GLU A 20 -3.48 7.71 -5.36
N TYR A 21 -3.97 8.51 -6.32
CA TYR A 21 -3.12 9.16 -7.32
C TYR A 21 -2.41 10.40 -6.77
N TRP A 22 -3.16 11.31 -6.18
CA TRP A 22 -2.68 12.67 -5.90
C TRP A 22 -1.87 12.80 -4.62
N GLN A 23 -1.95 11.84 -3.69
CA GLN A 23 -1.10 11.83 -2.49
C GLN A 23 0.13 10.93 -2.65
N THR A 24 0.02 9.86 -3.46
CA THR A 24 1.08 8.85 -3.55
C THR A 24 1.72 8.78 -4.93
N PHE A 25 0.99 8.33 -5.96
CA PHE A 25 1.59 8.09 -7.29
C PHE A 25 2.23 9.34 -7.88
N GLU A 26 1.46 10.42 -7.98
CA GLU A 26 1.86 11.65 -8.67
C GLU A 26 2.99 12.36 -7.91
N ILE A 27 2.93 12.39 -6.59
CA ILE A 27 3.96 13.00 -5.76
C ILE A 27 5.26 12.21 -5.84
N ALA A 28 5.20 10.87 -5.76
CA ALA A 28 6.37 10.02 -5.93
C ALA A 28 6.97 10.16 -7.33
N HIS A 29 6.12 10.24 -8.36
CA HIS A 29 6.53 10.46 -9.74
C HIS A 29 7.23 11.82 -9.90
N LEU A 30 6.65 12.90 -9.38
CA LEU A 30 7.24 14.23 -9.43
C LEU A 30 8.60 14.30 -8.73
N LEU A 31 8.76 13.61 -7.60
CA LEU A 31 10.05 13.50 -6.93
C LEU A 31 11.06 12.65 -7.73
N ALA A 32 10.58 11.67 -8.51
CA ALA A 32 11.42 10.75 -9.27
C ALA A 32 11.91 11.36 -10.58
N PHE A 33 11.03 12.00 -11.32
CA PHE A 33 11.28 12.45 -12.69
C PHE A 33 11.39 13.97 -12.82
N GLY A 34 11.06 14.72 -11.77
CA GLY A 34 11.16 16.18 -11.76
C GLY A 34 9.99 16.89 -12.47
N TYR A 35 8.97 16.16 -12.92
CA TYR A 35 7.77 16.72 -13.55
C TYR A 35 6.49 16.06 -13.01
N GLY A 36 5.38 16.80 -13.10
CA GLY A 36 4.08 16.38 -12.59
C GLY A 36 3.36 17.53 -11.90
N TYR A 37 2.31 17.21 -11.16
CA TYR A 37 1.45 18.18 -10.49
C TYR A 37 1.39 17.96 -8.98
N LYS A 38 1.56 19.04 -8.23
CA LYS A 38 1.35 19.07 -6.77
C LYS A 38 -0.05 19.60 -6.47
N THR A 39 -0.82 18.90 -5.65
CA THR A 39 -2.07 19.47 -5.10
C THR A 39 -1.77 20.54 -4.05
N TRP A 40 -2.80 21.29 -3.64
CA TRP A 40 -2.68 22.39 -2.69
C TRP A 40 -2.03 21.98 -1.35
N GLU A 41 -2.22 20.74 -0.90
CA GLU A 41 -1.65 20.19 0.35
C GLU A 41 -0.11 20.12 0.34
N TRP A 42 0.49 20.13 -0.85
CA TRP A 42 1.94 20.03 -1.07
C TRP A 42 2.58 21.35 -1.51
N LYS A 43 1.79 22.41 -1.72
CA LYS A 43 2.29 23.72 -2.23
C LYS A 43 2.74 24.67 -1.12
N SER A 44 2.32 24.46 0.13
CA SER A 44 2.74 25.30 1.25
C SER A 44 4.22 25.11 1.59
N ASN A 45 4.85 26.15 2.16
CA ASN A 45 6.25 26.09 2.64
C ASN A 45 6.48 24.94 3.64
N ILE A 46 5.46 24.64 4.45
CA ILE A 46 5.38 23.45 5.29
C ILE A 46 4.18 22.64 4.78
N PRO A 47 4.41 21.54 4.05
CA PRO A 47 3.33 20.68 3.55
C PRO A 47 2.49 20.10 4.68
N ILE A 48 1.20 19.90 4.42
CA ILE A 48 0.28 19.26 5.39
C ILE A 48 0.55 17.75 5.47
N ARG A 49 1.05 17.18 4.37
CA ARG A 49 1.29 15.75 4.21
C ARG A 49 2.77 15.42 4.33
N SER A 50 3.06 14.26 4.92
CA SER A 50 4.42 13.75 5.04
C SER A 50 4.90 13.17 3.70
N TYR A 51 6.11 13.53 3.29
CA TYR A 51 6.78 12.93 2.13
C TYR A 51 7.29 11.51 2.37
N LEU A 52 7.21 10.98 3.61
CA LEU A 52 7.81 9.68 3.95
C LEU A 52 7.25 8.55 3.08
N TYR A 53 5.94 8.49 2.89
CA TYR A 53 5.34 7.42 2.10
C TYR A 53 5.60 7.57 0.59
N PRO A 54 5.37 8.74 -0.05
CA PRO A 54 5.79 8.96 -1.43
C PRO A 54 7.29 8.74 -1.68
N PHE A 55 8.14 9.01 -0.68
CA PHE A 55 9.58 8.78 -0.77
C PHE A 55 9.92 7.28 -0.92
N ILE A 56 9.23 6.38 -0.23
CA ILE A 56 9.43 4.93 -0.42
C ILE A 56 9.07 4.51 -1.85
N ILE A 57 7.97 5.04 -2.38
CA ILE A 57 7.48 4.75 -3.73
C ILE A 57 8.43 5.32 -4.80
N LEU A 58 8.97 6.51 -4.55
CA LEU A 58 10.04 7.14 -5.35
C LEU A 58 11.25 6.20 -5.51
N LEU A 59 11.68 5.53 -4.45
CA LEU A 59 12.82 4.61 -4.52
C LEU A 59 12.54 3.46 -5.49
N ILE A 60 11.31 2.95 -5.52
CA ILE A 60 10.88 1.91 -6.47
C ILE A 60 10.94 2.43 -7.90
N TYR A 61 10.43 3.64 -8.15
CA TYR A 61 10.51 4.26 -9.49
C TYR A 61 11.95 4.46 -9.93
N ARG A 62 12.81 5.04 -9.09
CA ARG A 62 14.22 5.23 -9.40
C ARG A 62 14.91 3.90 -9.69
N PHE A 63 14.65 2.87 -8.88
CA PHE A 63 15.18 1.54 -9.11
C PHE A 63 14.78 0.99 -10.49
N LEU A 64 13.50 1.08 -10.87
CA LEU A 64 13.03 0.64 -12.18
C LEU A 64 13.65 1.43 -13.34
N THR A 65 13.83 2.74 -13.17
CA THR A 65 14.45 3.59 -14.20
C THR A 65 15.92 3.24 -14.45
N LEU A 66 16.64 2.72 -13.45
CA LEU A 66 18.01 2.24 -13.64
C LEU A 66 18.09 1.08 -14.66
N PHE A 67 17.01 0.32 -14.81
CA PHE A 67 16.90 -0.79 -15.76
C PHE A 67 16.13 -0.42 -17.04
N HIS A 68 15.83 0.87 -17.24
CA HIS A 68 14.99 1.34 -18.36
C HIS A 68 13.59 0.68 -18.39
N LEU A 69 13.02 0.40 -17.21
CA LEU A 69 11.69 -0.17 -17.03
C LEU A 69 10.68 0.90 -16.57
N ASP A 70 10.64 2.02 -17.26
CA ASP A 70 9.92 3.26 -16.89
C ASP A 70 8.56 3.44 -17.58
N THR A 71 8.03 2.38 -18.21
CA THR A 71 6.66 2.43 -18.74
C THR A 71 5.63 2.58 -17.62
N VAL A 72 4.58 3.36 -17.86
CA VAL A 72 3.53 3.66 -16.87
C VAL A 72 2.93 2.39 -16.26
N SER A 73 2.66 1.37 -17.09
CA SER A 73 2.10 0.10 -16.64
C SER A 73 3.04 -0.62 -15.66
N ILE A 74 4.34 -0.66 -15.95
CA ILE A 74 5.32 -1.31 -15.06
C ILE A 74 5.41 -0.53 -13.75
N LEU A 75 5.56 0.80 -13.80
CA LEU A 75 5.64 1.64 -12.61
C LEU A 75 4.44 1.37 -11.70
N VAL A 76 3.21 1.46 -12.23
CA VAL A 76 1.98 1.27 -11.46
C VAL A 76 1.86 -0.14 -10.88
N ASN A 77 2.14 -1.15 -11.70
CA ASN A 77 2.06 -2.55 -11.27
C ASN A 77 3.09 -2.87 -10.20
N SER A 78 4.30 -2.34 -10.30
CA SER A 78 5.36 -2.57 -9.33
C SER A 78 5.04 -1.97 -7.96
N VAL A 79 4.52 -0.74 -7.91
CA VAL A 79 4.23 -0.10 -6.62
C VAL A 79 2.98 -0.66 -5.95
N THR A 80 1.96 -1.05 -6.72
CA THR A 80 0.78 -1.75 -6.20
C THR A 80 1.11 -3.17 -5.76
N LEU A 81 2.04 -3.85 -6.45
CA LEU A 81 2.54 -5.14 -6.02
C LEU A 81 3.30 -5.00 -4.69
N PHE A 82 4.17 -4.00 -4.57
CA PHE A 82 4.86 -3.69 -3.32
C PHE A 82 3.86 -3.48 -2.17
N GLN A 83 2.83 -2.66 -2.38
CA GLN A 83 1.78 -2.45 -1.38
C GLN A 83 1.06 -3.75 -1.01
N THR A 84 0.79 -4.60 -2.00
CA THR A 84 0.17 -5.93 -1.78
C THR A 84 1.07 -6.84 -0.95
N LEU A 85 2.39 -6.81 -1.16
CA LEU A 85 3.34 -7.56 -0.33
C LEU A 85 3.33 -7.07 1.12
N LEU A 86 3.24 -5.75 1.36
CA LEU A 86 3.09 -5.21 2.71
C LEU A 86 1.79 -5.69 3.37
N VAL A 87 0.67 -5.72 2.63
CA VAL A 87 -0.60 -6.27 3.13
C VAL A 87 -0.46 -7.74 3.51
N ILE A 88 0.23 -8.54 2.69
CA ILE A 88 0.49 -9.96 3.00
C ILE A 88 1.27 -10.08 4.30
N ILE A 89 2.30 -9.25 4.51
CA ILE A 89 3.06 -9.21 5.76
C ILE A 89 2.13 -8.87 6.93
N GLY A 90 1.30 -7.82 6.80
CA GLY A 90 0.31 -7.44 7.80
C GLY A 90 -0.65 -8.60 8.15
N ASP A 91 -1.19 -9.29 7.14
CA ASP A 91 -2.09 -10.42 7.35
C ASP A 91 -1.39 -11.61 8.05
N LEU A 92 -0.12 -11.89 7.75
CA LEU A 92 0.65 -12.95 8.41
C LEU A 92 0.98 -12.60 9.87
N VAL A 93 1.30 -11.32 10.13
CA VAL A 93 1.52 -10.82 11.49
C VAL A 93 0.22 -10.85 12.29
N TYR A 94 -0.90 -10.50 11.67
CA TYR A 94 -2.23 -10.58 12.27
C TYR A 94 -2.60 -12.03 12.62
N LEU A 95 -2.33 -12.99 11.73
CA LEU A 95 -2.48 -14.41 12.03
C LEU A 95 -1.69 -14.82 13.26
N LYS A 96 -0.42 -14.40 13.34
CA LYS A 96 0.45 -14.71 14.48
C LYS A 96 -0.12 -14.11 15.76
N PHE A 97 -0.60 -12.88 15.71
CA PHE A 97 -1.26 -12.21 16.84
C PHE A 97 -2.51 -12.98 17.31
N LEU A 98 -3.27 -13.59 16.41
CA LEU A 98 -4.47 -14.35 16.74
C LEU A 98 -4.21 -15.80 17.19
N GLN A 99 -2.96 -16.28 17.17
CA GLN A 99 -2.64 -17.64 17.60
C GLN A 99 -3.18 -17.93 19.02
N GLY A 100 -3.85 -19.07 19.16
CA GLY A 100 -4.51 -19.51 20.41
C GLY A 100 -5.93 -18.97 20.61
N HIS A 101 -6.42 -18.06 19.75
CA HIS A 101 -7.78 -17.55 19.87
C HIS A 101 -8.82 -18.54 19.33
N LYS A 102 -9.83 -18.89 20.13
CA LYS A 102 -10.86 -19.89 19.79
C LYS A 102 -11.63 -19.56 18.50
N LEU A 103 -11.77 -18.27 18.20
CA LEU A 103 -12.54 -17.78 17.04
C LEU A 103 -11.64 -17.37 15.85
N ILE A 104 -10.37 -17.80 15.81
CA ILE A 104 -9.43 -17.37 14.77
C ILE A 104 -9.99 -17.59 13.35
N PHE A 105 -10.65 -18.73 13.10
CA PHE A 105 -11.24 -19.03 11.80
C PHE A 105 -12.30 -18.00 11.38
N LEU A 106 -13.23 -17.65 12.28
CA LEU A 106 -14.29 -16.69 11.99
C LEU A 106 -13.74 -15.27 11.78
N ILE A 107 -12.74 -14.87 12.58
CA ILE A 107 -12.10 -13.56 12.43
C ILE A 107 -11.44 -13.44 11.05
N LEU A 108 -10.70 -14.48 10.64
CA LEU A 108 -10.07 -14.51 9.32
C LEU A 108 -11.09 -14.59 8.20
N LEU A 109 -12.14 -15.39 8.37
CA LEU A 109 -13.23 -15.47 7.41
C LEU A 109 -13.81 -14.07 7.17
N CYS A 110 -14.21 -13.36 8.23
CA CYS A 110 -14.72 -11.99 8.12
C CYS A 110 -13.73 -11.03 7.45
N ARG A 111 -12.43 -11.12 7.78
CA ARG A 111 -11.39 -10.25 7.19
C ARG A 111 -11.21 -10.51 5.69
N PHE A 112 -11.21 -11.77 5.26
CA PHE A 112 -10.99 -12.14 3.86
C PHE A 112 -12.26 -12.10 3.01
N THR A 113 -13.45 -12.20 3.59
CA THR A 113 -14.72 -12.03 2.87
C THR A 113 -15.19 -10.57 2.85
N CYS A 114 -14.59 -9.69 3.65
CA CYS A 114 -14.87 -8.27 3.58
C CYS A 114 -14.45 -7.72 2.21
N TRP A 115 -15.44 -7.40 1.39
CA TRP A 115 -15.22 -6.87 0.04
C TRP A 115 -14.33 -5.62 0.04
N TYR A 116 -14.54 -4.73 1.03
CA TYR A 116 -13.79 -3.50 1.12
C TYR A 116 -12.30 -3.76 1.33
N THR A 117 -11.90 -4.65 2.24
CA THR A 117 -10.48 -4.98 2.47
C THR A 117 -9.88 -5.67 1.26
N MET A 118 -10.62 -6.52 0.54
CA MET A 118 -10.13 -7.10 -0.71
C MET A 118 -9.84 -6.01 -1.75
N TYR A 119 -10.73 -5.04 -1.86
CA TYR A 119 -10.70 -3.99 -2.87
C TYR A 119 -9.71 -2.86 -2.58
N SER A 120 -9.58 -2.44 -1.31
CA SER A 120 -8.77 -1.29 -0.92
C SER A 120 -7.33 -1.67 -0.60
N SER A 121 -7.07 -2.84 -0.02
CA SER A 121 -5.73 -3.20 0.48
C SER A 121 -4.59 -3.11 -0.56
N PRO A 122 -4.73 -3.58 -1.81
CA PRO A 122 -3.61 -3.51 -2.77
C PRO A 122 -3.35 -2.08 -3.31
N ARG A 123 -4.22 -1.12 -2.98
CA ARG A 123 -4.14 0.28 -3.43
C ARG A 123 -3.20 1.10 -2.55
N LEU A 124 -2.54 2.08 -3.16
CA LEU A 124 -1.56 2.96 -2.53
C LEU A 124 -2.20 4.10 -1.73
N ILE A 125 -2.97 3.71 -0.71
CA ILE A 125 -3.59 4.62 0.26
C ILE A 125 -2.80 4.52 1.55
N ILE A 126 -2.41 5.66 2.13
CA ILE A 126 -1.59 5.70 3.35
C ILE A 126 -2.25 4.96 4.52
N ASN A 127 -3.58 5.02 4.62
CA ASN A 127 -4.34 4.34 5.66
C ASN A 127 -4.13 2.81 5.65
N ASN A 128 -3.91 2.20 4.48
CA ASN A 128 -3.58 0.78 4.41
C ASN A 128 -2.21 0.48 5.03
N LEU A 129 -1.22 1.38 4.82
CA LEU A 129 0.08 1.26 5.47
C LEU A 129 -0.04 1.46 6.99
N GLU A 130 -0.81 2.45 7.43
CA GLU A 130 -1.08 2.70 8.85
C GLU A 130 -1.73 1.48 9.53
N GLU A 131 -2.72 0.84 8.87
CA GLU A 131 -3.34 -0.40 9.35
C GLU A 131 -2.28 -1.50 9.56
N ILE A 132 -1.38 -1.71 8.59
CA ILE A 132 -0.33 -2.73 8.66
C ILE A 132 0.64 -2.43 9.81
N LEU A 133 1.09 -1.18 9.94
CA LEU A 133 1.99 -0.77 11.03
C LEU A 133 1.34 -0.94 12.40
N PHE A 134 0.04 -0.64 12.50
CA PHE A 134 -0.74 -0.85 13.72
C PHE A 134 -0.88 -2.34 14.07
N ILE A 135 -1.15 -3.20 13.09
CA ILE A 135 -1.17 -4.65 13.31
C ILE A 135 0.20 -5.15 13.80
N CYS A 136 1.28 -4.64 13.19
CA CYS A 136 2.65 -4.98 13.61
C CYS A 136 2.94 -4.54 15.05
N SER A 137 2.49 -3.35 15.47
CA SER A 137 2.68 -2.89 16.84
C SER A 137 1.87 -3.69 17.86
N LEU A 138 0.66 -4.12 17.52
CA LEU A 138 -0.13 -5.01 18.38
C LEU A 138 0.55 -6.37 18.56
N ALA A 139 1.12 -6.92 17.48
CA ALA A 139 1.82 -8.20 17.54
C ALA A 139 3.10 -8.14 18.38
N THR A 140 3.80 -7.01 18.42
CA THR A 140 4.98 -6.84 19.29
C THR A 140 4.61 -6.59 20.76
N ALA A 141 3.45 -5.97 21.01
CA ALA A 141 2.95 -5.74 22.37
C ALA A 141 2.47 -7.02 23.07
N LYS A 142 2.08 -8.06 22.32
CA LYS A 142 1.62 -9.36 22.86
C LYS A 142 2.75 -10.26 23.38
N LYS A 143 3.92 -9.69 23.73
CA LYS A 143 5.05 -10.44 24.30
C LYS A 143 4.82 -10.80 25.75
#